data_AF-A0A9J6C408-F1
#
_entry.id   AF-A0A9J6C408-F1
#
_cell.length_a   1.000
_cell.length_b   1.000
_cell.length_c   1.000
_cell.angle_alpha   90.00
_cell.angle_beta   90.00
_cell.angle_gamma   90.00
#
_symmetry.space_group_name_H-M   'P 1'
#
loop_
_entity.id
_entity.type
_entity.pdbx_description
1 polymer ?
#
loop_
_entity_poly.entity_id
_entity_poly.type
_entity_poly.pdbx_seq_one_letter_code
_entity_poly.pdbx_strand_id
1 'polypeptide(L)'
;MFLLSLSFVSCSLEKGNLIQKNVVPQGFAVSKDKLFIAVPRRNIGIPSTLNYIKLDGREFYENPKLYSYPNYETNELNPSNEANANKIISVYRPRVDECNRLWLCDSGVINTSGNATVLQAPAIFVIDLATDAIIKRYEIPNHIVRDGLGLASITIDTIDCNENAFAYIPDLLNSQMLIYSLKR
;
A
#
# COMPACT_ATOMS: atom_id res chain seq x y z
N MET A 1 23.52 -5.72 -14.23
CA MET A 1 22.16 -5.41 -13.72
C MET A 1 21.81 -6.51 -12.72
N PHE A 2 22.00 -6.27 -11.42
CA PHE A 2 21.64 -7.24 -10.39
C PHE A 2 20.13 -7.19 -10.21
N LEU A 3 19.43 -8.22 -10.70
CA LEU A 3 18.03 -8.45 -10.37
C LEU A 3 17.97 -8.96 -8.93
N LEU A 4 17.60 -8.09 -7.98
CA LEU A 4 17.18 -8.51 -6.65
C LEU A 4 15.95 -9.41 -6.83
N SER A 5 16.11 -10.71 -6.58
CA SER A 5 15.01 -11.66 -6.70
C SER A 5 14.17 -11.60 -5.42
N LEU A 6 13.19 -10.70 -5.40
CA LEU A 6 12.18 -10.71 -4.34
C LEU A 6 11.27 -11.92 -4.54
N SER A 7 11.17 -12.75 -3.50
CA SER A 7 10.34 -13.96 -3.51
C SER A 7 9.15 -13.73 -2.59
N PHE A 8 7.92 -13.85 -3.08
CA PHE A 8 6.74 -13.74 -2.21
C PHE A 8 6.54 -15.04 -1.42
N VAL A 9 6.30 -14.93 -0.12
CA VAL A 9 5.73 -16.02 0.69
C VAL A 9 4.25 -15.78 0.78
N SER A 10 3.56 -16.41 -0.17
CA SER A 10 2.13 -16.58 -0.15
C SER A 10 1.83 -17.80 -1.02
N CYS A 11 0.73 -18.49 -0.72
CA CYS A 11 0.03 -19.45 -1.58
C CYS A 11 -0.10 -18.98 -3.06
N SER A 12 0.18 -17.71 -3.36
CA SER A 12 0.40 -17.14 -4.70
C SER A 12 1.35 -17.91 -5.64
N LEU A 13 2.34 -18.68 -5.15
CA LEU A 13 3.11 -19.58 -6.02
C LEU A 13 2.26 -20.73 -6.57
N GLU A 14 1.28 -21.21 -5.79
CA GLU A 14 0.36 -22.28 -6.20
C GLU A 14 -0.84 -21.76 -7.01
N LYS A 15 -1.17 -20.46 -6.91
CA LYS A 15 -2.26 -19.82 -7.68
C LYS A 15 -1.84 -19.16 -9.00
N GLY A 16 -0.56 -19.27 -9.42
CA GLY A 16 -0.14 -19.02 -10.81
C GLY A 16 -0.09 -17.57 -11.33
N ASN A 17 -0.25 -16.56 -10.48
CA ASN A 17 -0.37 -15.16 -10.91
C ASN A 17 0.80 -14.24 -10.50
N LEU A 18 2.00 -14.76 -10.23
CA LEU A 18 3.18 -13.93 -9.99
C LEU A 18 4.04 -13.82 -11.26
N ILE A 19 4.30 -12.60 -11.72
CA ILE A 19 5.27 -12.34 -12.80
C ILE A 19 6.44 -11.56 -12.19
N GLN A 20 7.51 -12.26 -11.83
CA GLN A 20 8.58 -11.70 -11.01
C GLN A 20 9.23 -10.44 -11.61
N LYS A 21 9.46 -10.40 -12.93
CA LYS A 21 10.02 -9.23 -13.62
C LYS A 21 9.17 -7.96 -13.51
N ASN A 22 7.90 -8.09 -13.15
CA ASN A 22 6.94 -6.99 -13.01
C ASN A 22 6.87 -6.45 -11.57
N VAL A 23 7.51 -7.12 -10.61
CA VAL A 23 7.54 -6.71 -9.21
C VAL A 23 8.57 -5.60 -9.05
N VAL A 24 8.09 -4.36 -9.04
CA VAL A 24 8.93 -3.16 -8.87
C VAL A 24 8.50 -2.42 -7.59
N PRO A 25 9.25 -2.58 -6.48
CA PRO A 25 9.03 -1.81 -5.26
C PRO A 25 9.18 -0.31 -5.50
N GLN A 26 8.30 0.50 -4.89
CA GLN A 26 8.35 1.97 -5.05
C GLN A 26 8.32 2.74 -3.73
N GLY A 27 8.11 2.06 -2.61
CA GLY A 27 8.16 2.68 -1.29
C GLY A 27 8.38 1.66 -0.21
N PHE A 28 8.92 2.16 0.91
CA PHE A 28 9.25 1.37 2.06
C PHE A 28 8.98 2.17 3.34
N ALA A 29 8.71 1.46 4.42
CA ALA A 29 8.66 2.03 5.76
C ALA A 29 9.17 0.98 6.75
N VAL A 30 9.77 1.40 7.85
CA VAL A 30 10.30 0.50 8.88
C VAL A 30 9.55 0.76 10.17
N SER A 31 9.11 -0.30 10.83
CA SER A 31 8.69 -0.26 12.23
C SER A 31 9.10 -1.55 12.93
N LYS A 32 9.83 -1.43 14.04
CA LYS A 32 10.26 -2.55 14.88
C LYS A 32 10.91 -3.67 14.04
N ASP A 33 10.26 -4.83 13.97
CA ASP A 33 10.70 -6.05 13.31
C ASP A 33 10.11 -6.20 11.88
N LYS A 34 9.56 -5.14 11.29
CA LYS A 34 8.96 -5.15 9.95
C LYS A 34 9.55 -4.06 9.05
N LEU A 35 10.08 -4.48 7.90
CA LEU A 35 10.35 -3.61 6.75
C LEU A 35 9.18 -3.75 5.78
N PHE A 36 8.28 -2.77 5.77
CA PHE A 36 7.18 -2.69 4.81
C PHE A 36 7.69 -2.33 3.43
N ILE A 37 7.16 -3.01 2.41
CA ILE A 37 7.52 -2.83 1.00
C ILE A 37 6.23 -2.72 0.20
N ALA A 38 6.06 -1.58 -0.45
CA ALA A 38 4.95 -1.32 -1.34
C ALA A 38 5.34 -1.61 -2.80
N VAL A 39 4.55 -2.46 -3.44
CA VAL A 39 4.63 -2.85 -4.85
C VAL A 39 3.31 -2.44 -5.50
N PRO A 40 3.20 -1.22 -6.04
CA PRO A 40 1.98 -0.76 -6.68
C PRO A 40 1.69 -1.58 -7.94
N ARG A 41 0.41 -1.78 -8.25
CA ARG A 41 -0.07 -2.59 -9.37
C ARG A 41 0.10 -1.87 -10.71
N ARG A 42 1.34 -1.68 -11.14
CA ARG A 42 1.70 -1.03 -12.42
C ARG A 42 1.85 -2.00 -13.59
N ASN A 43 1.71 -3.30 -13.33
CA ASN A 43 1.74 -4.33 -14.33
C ASN A 43 0.99 -5.56 -13.80
N ILE A 44 0.71 -6.51 -14.67
CA ILE A 44 0.11 -7.79 -14.29
C ILE A 44 1.06 -8.61 -13.45
N GLY A 45 0.50 -9.56 -12.70
CA GLY A 45 1.27 -10.54 -11.97
C GLY A 45 1.79 -10.06 -10.61
N ILE A 46 1.11 -9.08 -9.99
CA ILE A 46 1.44 -8.55 -8.67
C ILE A 46 0.41 -9.07 -7.67
N PRO A 47 0.74 -10.11 -6.87
CA PRO A 47 -0.23 -10.76 -5.99
C PRO A 47 -0.67 -9.87 -4.83
N SER A 48 0.24 -9.04 -4.31
CA SER A 48 0.02 -8.25 -3.10
C SER A 48 0.71 -6.90 -3.21
N THR A 49 -0.03 -5.82 -2.96
CA THR A 49 0.51 -4.46 -3.13
C THR A 49 1.26 -3.97 -1.90
N LEU A 50 0.84 -4.37 -0.70
CA LEU A 50 1.55 -4.07 0.54
C LEU A 50 2.09 -5.35 1.14
N ASN A 51 3.39 -5.33 1.43
CA ASN A 51 4.11 -6.48 1.93
C ASN A 51 5.05 -6.07 3.05
N TYR A 52 5.64 -7.04 3.74
CA TYR A 52 6.75 -6.81 4.65
C TYR A 52 7.78 -7.93 4.60
N ILE A 53 8.98 -7.60 5.05
CA ILE A 53 10.04 -8.53 5.44
C ILE A 53 10.13 -8.50 6.96
N LYS A 54 10.19 -9.68 7.57
CA LYS A 54 10.49 -9.80 9.00
C LYS A 54 11.97 -9.54 9.24
N LEU A 55 12.26 -8.55 10.07
CA LEU A 55 13.61 -8.21 10.51
C LEU A 55 13.91 -9.00 11.79
N ASP A 56 14.81 -9.96 11.69
CA ASP A 56 15.22 -10.88 12.76
C ASP A 56 16.61 -10.55 13.35
N GLY A 57 17.11 -9.34 13.07
CA GLY A 57 18.40 -8.85 13.57
C GLY A 57 19.62 -9.28 12.75
N ARG A 58 19.43 -9.99 11.63
CA ARG A 58 20.53 -10.26 10.68
C ARG A 58 21.08 -8.98 10.08
N GLU A 59 22.39 -8.96 9.86
CA GLU A 59 23.10 -7.87 9.19
C GLU A 59 22.74 -7.76 7.70
N PHE A 60 22.52 -8.92 7.05
CA PHE A 60 22.22 -8.99 5.62
C PHE A 60 21.01 -9.90 5.33
N TYR A 61 20.16 -9.44 4.41
CA TYR A 61 19.01 -10.19 3.91
C TYR A 61 19.20 -10.45 2.42
N GLU A 62 19.55 -11.69 2.07
CA GLU A 62 19.64 -12.11 0.68
C GLU A 62 18.29 -12.69 0.22
N ASN A 63 17.74 -12.15 -0.88
CA ASN A 63 16.47 -12.55 -1.48
C ASN A 63 15.34 -12.80 -0.45
N PRO A 64 15.08 -11.83 0.46
CA PRO A 64 14.13 -12.03 1.53
C PRO A 64 12.73 -12.26 1.00
N LYS A 65 12.00 -13.02 1.80
CA LYS A 65 10.62 -13.39 1.56
C LYS A 65 9.67 -12.23 1.86
N LEU A 66 8.79 -11.90 0.91
CA LEU A 66 7.73 -10.89 1.08
C LEU A 66 6.44 -11.52 1.59
N TYR A 67 5.95 -11.05 2.72
CA TYR A 67 4.67 -11.46 3.30
C TYR A 67 3.63 -10.37 3.07
N SER A 68 2.43 -10.72 2.59
CA SER A 68 1.32 -9.77 2.45
C SER A 68 0.94 -9.15 3.79
N TYR A 69 0.64 -7.85 3.79
CA TYR A 69 0.30 -7.12 5.01
C TYR A 69 -1.00 -6.32 4.88
N PRO A 70 -1.95 -6.41 5.84
CA PRO A 70 -1.88 -7.23 7.05
C PRO A 70 -2.02 -8.73 6.77
N ASN A 71 -2.66 -9.09 5.66
CA ASN A 71 -2.82 -10.46 5.19
C ASN A 71 -3.03 -10.48 3.67
N TYR A 72 -3.07 -11.68 3.10
CA TYR A 72 -3.23 -11.87 1.66
C TYR A 72 -4.64 -11.51 1.19
N GLU A 73 -5.66 -11.81 1.98
CA GLU A 73 -7.07 -11.57 1.67
C GLU A 73 -7.33 -10.07 1.52
N THR A 74 -6.72 -9.23 2.33
CA THR A 74 -6.83 -7.76 2.20
C THR A 74 -6.12 -7.24 0.95
N ASN A 75 -5.09 -7.95 0.49
CA ASN A 75 -4.26 -7.50 -0.61
C ASN A 75 -4.70 -8.06 -1.96
N GLU A 76 -5.26 -9.27 -2.06
CA GLU A 76 -5.62 -9.86 -3.35
C GLU A 76 -6.66 -9.01 -4.10
N LEU A 77 -6.59 -9.03 -5.43
CA LEU A 77 -7.63 -8.44 -6.26
C LEU A 77 -8.88 -9.33 -6.25
N ASN A 78 -10.05 -8.69 -6.30
CA ASN A 78 -11.29 -9.39 -6.55
C ASN A 78 -11.25 -10.01 -7.96
N PRO A 79 -11.52 -11.32 -8.16
CA PRO A 79 -11.54 -11.94 -9.49
C PRO A 79 -12.49 -11.26 -10.48
N SER A 80 -13.61 -10.69 -10.01
CA SER A 80 -14.56 -9.93 -10.84
C SER A 80 -14.13 -8.49 -11.11
N ASN A 81 -13.02 -8.03 -10.50
CA ASN A 81 -12.59 -6.63 -10.45
C ASN A 81 -13.64 -5.66 -9.89
N GLU A 82 -14.68 -6.16 -9.20
CA GLU A 82 -15.65 -5.31 -8.51
C GLU A 82 -15.02 -4.65 -7.29
N ALA A 83 -15.39 -3.38 -7.08
CA ALA A 83 -14.96 -2.59 -5.94
C ALA A 83 -15.27 -3.30 -4.62
N ASN A 84 -14.30 -3.34 -3.72
CA ASN A 84 -14.47 -3.91 -2.39
C ASN A 84 -13.66 -3.11 -1.38
N ALA A 85 -14.38 -2.41 -0.49
CA ALA A 85 -13.76 -1.53 0.50
C ALA A 85 -12.77 -2.24 1.45
N ASN A 86 -12.84 -3.57 1.57
CA ASN A 86 -11.92 -4.35 2.39
C ASN A 86 -10.61 -4.72 1.66
N LYS A 87 -10.45 -4.35 0.38
CA LYS A 87 -9.26 -4.63 -0.42
C LYS A 87 -8.41 -3.38 -0.60
N ILE A 88 -7.08 -3.56 -0.52
CA ILE A 88 -6.08 -2.54 -0.84
C ILE A 88 -5.62 -2.77 -2.28
N ILE A 89 -5.84 -1.79 -3.17
CA ILE A 89 -5.65 -1.98 -4.60
C ILE A 89 -4.23 -1.67 -5.05
N SER A 90 -3.67 -0.52 -4.70
CA SER A 90 -2.35 -0.14 -5.20
C SER A 90 -1.73 0.95 -4.33
N VAL A 91 -0.68 0.58 -3.60
CA VAL A 91 0.04 1.47 -2.68
C VAL A 91 1.43 1.76 -3.22
N TYR A 92 1.85 3.02 -3.12
CA TYR A 92 3.16 3.47 -3.58
C TYR A 92 4.14 3.71 -2.43
N ARG A 93 3.88 4.69 -1.56
CA ARG A 93 4.77 5.08 -0.47
C ARG A 93 4.03 5.09 0.87
N PRO A 94 4.13 4.01 1.65
CA PRO A 94 3.51 3.96 2.97
C PRO A 94 4.30 4.80 3.97
N ARG A 95 3.68 5.19 5.08
CA ARG A 95 4.33 5.91 6.18
C ARG A 95 3.98 5.31 7.52
N VAL A 96 4.98 5.14 8.38
CA VAL A 96 4.76 4.87 9.79
C VAL A 96 4.83 6.20 10.53
N ASP A 97 3.84 6.48 11.37
CA ASP A 97 3.86 7.66 12.23
C ASP A 97 4.40 7.36 13.63
N GLU A 98 4.48 8.41 14.45
CA GLU A 98 5.02 8.33 15.82
C GLU A 98 4.14 7.50 16.77
N CYS A 99 2.89 7.25 16.39
CA CYS A 99 1.92 6.49 17.16
C CYS A 99 1.88 5.00 16.80
N ASN A 100 2.90 4.53 16.08
CA ASN A 100 2.99 3.15 15.61
C ASN A 100 1.79 2.77 14.71
N ARG A 101 1.32 3.70 13.87
CA ARG A 101 0.30 3.46 12.85
C ARG A 101 0.93 3.48 11.46
N LEU A 102 0.54 2.54 10.61
CA LEU A 102 0.93 2.51 9.20
C LEU A 102 -0.17 3.15 8.35
N TRP A 103 0.21 4.20 7.65
CA TRP A 103 -0.63 5.00 6.79
C TRP A 103 -0.36 4.69 5.33
N LEU A 104 -1.44 4.48 4.59
CA LEU A 104 -1.40 4.16 3.17
C LEU A 104 -2.31 5.14 2.43
N CYS A 105 -1.87 5.58 1.25
CA CYS A 105 -2.76 6.10 0.23
C CYS A 105 -2.92 5.00 -0.83
N ASP A 106 -4.09 4.38 -0.86
CA ASP A 106 -4.50 3.44 -1.90
C ASP A 106 -5.04 4.24 -3.08
N SER A 107 -4.42 4.11 -4.26
CA SER A 107 -4.90 4.81 -5.45
C SER A 107 -6.23 4.26 -5.96
N GLY A 108 -6.59 3.02 -5.63
CA GLY A 108 -7.75 2.35 -6.23
C GLY A 108 -7.56 2.01 -7.71
N VAL A 109 -6.36 2.22 -8.27
CA VAL A 109 -6.06 2.06 -9.69
C VAL A 109 -5.05 0.95 -9.93
N ILE A 110 -5.36 0.09 -10.89
CA ILE A 110 -4.39 -0.83 -11.50
C ILE A 110 -3.96 -0.29 -12.86
N ASN A 111 -2.71 -0.49 -13.23
CA ASN A 111 -2.24 -0.25 -14.59
C ASN A 111 -1.77 -1.58 -15.17
N THR A 112 -2.51 -2.07 -16.15
CA THR A 112 -2.26 -3.33 -16.83
C THR A 112 -1.82 -3.03 -18.25
N SER A 113 -0.55 -3.31 -18.56
CA SER A 113 0.01 -3.16 -19.92
C SER A 113 -0.17 -1.75 -20.52
N GLY A 114 -0.08 -0.71 -19.70
CA GLY A 114 -0.22 0.69 -20.13
C GLY A 114 -1.65 1.25 -20.03
N ASN A 115 -2.65 0.41 -19.78
CA ASN A 115 -4.03 0.83 -19.57
C ASN A 115 -4.33 0.92 -18.08
N ALA A 116 -4.63 2.12 -17.60
CA ALA A 116 -5.06 2.33 -16.23
C ALA A 116 -6.56 2.11 -16.09
N THR A 117 -6.95 1.31 -15.09
CA THR A 117 -8.33 1.03 -14.75
C THR A 117 -8.56 1.39 -13.28
N VAL A 118 -9.55 2.24 -13.04
CA VAL A 118 -10.03 2.57 -11.70
C VAL A 118 -10.93 1.42 -11.23
N LEU A 119 -10.52 0.70 -10.18
CA LEU A 119 -11.32 -0.38 -9.59
C LEU A 119 -12.18 0.10 -8.43
N GLN A 120 -11.69 1.08 -7.68
CA GLN A 120 -12.41 1.71 -6.57
C GLN A 120 -11.96 3.15 -6.38
N ALA A 121 -12.75 3.92 -5.63
CA ALA A 121 -12.35 5.26 -5.23
C ALA A 121 -11.04 5.21 -4.40
N PRO A 122 -10.13 6.18 -4.58
CA PRO A 122 -8.92 6.23 -3.77
C PRO A 122 -9.25 6.39 -2.29
N ALA A 123 -8.43 5.83 -1.42
CA ALA A 123 -8.71 5.79 0.00
C ALA A 123 -7.45 5.91 0.86
N ILE A 124 -7.62 6.48 2.05
CA ILE A 124 -6.61 6.50 3.10
C ILE A 124 -6.89 5.32 4.02
N PHE A 125 -5.88 4.48 4.24
CA PHE A 125 -5.93 3.42 5.23
C PHE A 125 -4.99 3.76 6.39
N VAL A 126 -5.45 3.45 7.60
CA VAL A 126 -4.65 3.51 8.83
C VAL A 126 -4.70 2.14 9.49
N ILE A 127 -3.54 1.53 9.67
CA ILE A 127 -3.38 0.22 10.29
C ILE A 127 -2.64 0.41 11.61
N ASP A 128 -3.21 -0.10 12.70
CA ASP A 128 -2.51 -0.18 13.98
C ASP A 128 -1.46 -1.29 13.91
N LEU A 129 -0.18 -0.95 14.03
CA LEU A 129 0.91 -1.92 13.93
C LEU A 129 1.06 -2.79 15.19
N ALA A 130 0.39 -2.46 16.30
CA ALA A 130 0.38 -3.31 17.48
C ALA A 130 -0.56 -4.52 17.30
N THR A 131 -1.68 -4.31 16.61
CA THR A 131 -2.72 -5.33 16.40
C THR A 131 -2.79 -5.85 14.96
N ASP A 132 -2.04 -5.24 14.04
CA ASP A 132 -2.12 -5.45 12.60
C ASP A 132 -3.53 -5.24 12.02
N ALA A 133 -4.37 -4.46 12.72
CA ALA A 133 -5.76 -4.21 12.36
C ALA A 133 -5.90 -2.90 11.57
N ILE A 134 -6.71 -2.92 10.50
CA ILE A 134 -7.16 -1.68 9.85
C ILE A 134 -8.10 -0.96 10.83
N ILE A 135 -7.65 0.16 11.37
CA ILE A 135 -8.42 0.99 12.32
C ILE A 135 -9.18 2.11 11.62
N LYS A 136 -8.77 2.47 10.41
CA LYS A 136 -9.48 3.47 9.59
C LYS A 136 -9.36 3.14 8.10
N ARG A 137 -10.48 3.30 7.40
CA ARG A 137 -10.52 3.54 5.96
C ARG A 137 -11.33 4.81 5.72
N TYR A 138 -10.73 5.78 5.04
CA TYR A 138 -11.42 6.97 4.57
C TYR A 138 -11.40 6.97 3.05
N GLU A 139 -12.56 6.79 2.44
CA GLU A 139 -12.72 6.93 0.99
C GLU A 139 -12.68 8.40 0.62
N ILE A 140 -11.79 8.77 -0.30
CA ILE A 140 -11.65 10.15 -0.77
C ILE A 140 -12.83 10.42 -1.72
N PRO A 141 -13.70 11.40 -1.43
CA PRO A 141 -14.86 11.68 -2.26
C PRO A 141 -14.49 12.09 -3.68
N ASN A 142 -15.29 11.64 -4.66
CA ASN A 142 -15.08 11.92 -6.09
C ASN A 142 -15.03 13.42 -6.44
N HIS A 143 -15.68 14.28 -5.65
CA HIS A 143 -15.63 15.74 -5.85
C HIS A 143 -14.30 16.37 -5.39
N ILE A 144 -13.49 15.66 -4.59
CA ILE A 144 -12.14 16.09 -4.19
C ILE A 144 -11.11 15.61 -5.21
N VAL A 145 -11.19 14.32 -5.58
CA VAL A 145 -10.35 13.69 -6.60
C VAL A 145 -11.17 12.67 -7.37
N ARG A 146 -11.14 12.76 -8.70
CA ARG A 146 -11.88 11.86 -9.59
C ARG A 146 -11.33 10.43 -9.58
N ASP A 147 -10.01 10.29 -9.57
CA ASP A 147 -9.30 9.02 -9.63
C ASP A 147 -7.94 9.11 -8.93
N GLY A 148 -7.40 7.98 -8.46
CA GLY A 148 -6.15 7.99 -7.69
C GLY A 148 -4.87 8.01 -8.53
N LEU A 149 -4.92 8.31 -9.83
CA LEU A 149 -3.76 8.15 -10.73
C LEU A 149 -2.53 8.98 -10.29
N GLY A 150 -2.75 10.16 -9.74
CA GLY A 150 -1.69 11.06 -9.24
C GLY A 150 -1.28 10.84 -7.79
N LEU A 151 -1.99 9.98 -7.05
CA LEU A 151 -1.82 9.82 -5.59
C LEU A 151 -0.73 8.80 -5.27
N ALA A 152 0.53 9.24 -5.31
CA ALA A 152 1.70 8.37 -5.20
C ALA A 152 2.42 8.40 -3.83
N SER A 153 1.93 9.18 -2.86
CA SER A 153 2.55 9.29 -1.54
C SER A 153 1.63 9.91 -0.51
N ILE A 154 1.93 9.66 0.75
CA ILE A 154 1.31 10.30 1.91
C ILE A 154 2.43 10.75 2.87
N THR A 155 2.21 11.81 3.63
CA THR A 155 3.03 12.18 4.80
C THR A 155 2.13 12.60 5.95
N ILE A 156 2.55 12.29 7.16
CA ILE A 156 1.71 12.42 8.37
C ILE A 156 2.34 13.45 9.29
N ASP A 157 1.53 14.40 9.74
CA ASP A 157 1.82 15.32 10.83
C ASP A 157 0.98 14.87 12.03
N THR A 158 1.68 14.31 13.03
CA THR A 158 1.04 13.74 14.21
C THR A 158 1.08 14.76 15.32
N ILE A 159 -0.09 15.20 15.77
CA ILE A 159 -0.19 16.12 16.91
C ILE A 159 -0.19 15.31 18.20
N ASP A 160 -1.01 14.26 18.26
CA ASP A 160 -1.01 13.28 19.33
C ASP A 160 -1.59 11.93 18.89
N CYS A 161 -1.43 10.91 19.74
CA CYS A 161 -1.86 9.55 19.43
C CYS A 161 -3.34 9.25 19.69
N ASN A 162 -4.12 10.23 20.15
CA ASN A 162 -5.57 10.10 20.38
C ASN A 162 -6.35 10.57 19.15
N GLU A 163 -6.06 9.97 17.99
CA GLU A 163 -6.73 10.29 16.71
C GLU A 163 -6.66 11.78 16.36
N ASN A 164 -5.48 12.38 16.49
CA ASN A 164 -5.24 13.77 16.13
C ASN A 164 -3.99 13.87 15.23
N ALA A 165 -4.22 13.77 13.93
CA ALA A 165 -3.16 13.84 12.93
C ALA A 165 -3.69 14.39 11.61
N PHE A 166 -2.81 14.99 10.82
CA PHE A 166 -3.08 15.40 9.46
C PHE A 166 -2.29 14.54 8.49
N ALA A 167 -2.92 14.16 7.38
CA ALA A 167 -2.26 13.51 6.26
C ALA A 167 -2.26 14.45 5.06
N TYR A 168 -1.09 14.60 4.44
CA TYR A 168 -0.90 15.39 3.22
C TYR A 168 -0.54 14.46 2.07
N ILE A 169 -1.33 14.53 0.99
CA ILE A 169 -1.24 13.65 -0.16
C ILE A 169 -1.10 14.54 -1.40
N PRO A 170 0.09 14.61 -2.03
CA PRO A 170 0.23 15.31 -3.30
C PRO A 170 -0.45 14.52 -4.42
N ASP A 171 -1.21 15.22 -5.24
CA ASP A 171 -1.71 14.73 -6.51
C ASP A 171 -0.80 15.25 -7.64
N LEU A 172 0.06 14.35 -8.10
CA LEU A 172 1.10 14.68 -9.07
C LEU A 172 0.57 14.93 -10.48
N LEU A 173 -0.66 14.52 -10.79
CA LEU A 173 -1.25 14.74 -12.11
C LEU A 173 -2.09 16.01 -12.17
N ASN A 174 -2.83 16.30 -11.10
CA ASN A 174 -3.72 17.46 -11.06
C ASN A 174 -3.08 18.70 -10.40
N SER A 175 -1.81 18.62 -9.99
CA SER A 175 -1.08 19.74 -9.35
C SER A 175 -1.80 20.28 -8.10
N GLN A 176 -2.37 19.39 -7.30
CA GLN A 176 -3.08 19.73 -6.07
C GLN A 176 -2.51 18.95 -4.87
N MET A 177 -2.86 19.39 -3.66
CA MET A 177 -2.52 18.69 -2.43
C MET A 177 -3.78 18.45 -1.61
N LEU A 178 -4.03 17.20 -1.27
CA LEU A 178 -5.14 16.81 -0.41
C LEU A 178 -4.67 16.85 1.03
N ILE A 179 -5.55 17.32 1.90
CA ILE A 179 -5.34 17.36 3.35
C ILE A 179 -6.49 16.57 4.00
N TYR A 180 -6.13 15.52 4.72
CA TYR A 180 -7.06 14.75 5.53
C TYR A 180 -6.79 15.00 7.01
N SER A 181 -7.83 15.26 7.79
CA SER A 181 -7.76 15.35 9.24
C SER A 181 -8.30 14.06 9.85
N LEU A 182 -7.42 13.32 10.54
CA LEU A 182 -7.83 12.34 11.52
C LEU A 182 -8.08 13.13 12.80
N LYS A 183 -9.31 13.56 12.99
CA LYS A 183 -9.81 14.14 14.23
C LYS A 183 -11.12 13.46 14.57
N ARG A 184 -11.30 13.11 15.83
CA ARG A 184 -12.55 12.55 16.35
C ARG A 184 -13.67 13.59 16.39
#